data_AF-A0A2I0JLB1-F1
#
_entry.id   AF-A0A2I0JLB1-F1
#
_cell.length_a   1.000
_cell.length_b   1.000
_cell.length_c   1.000
_cell.angle_alpha   90.00
_cell.angle_beta   90.00
_cell.angle_gamma   90.00
#
_symmetry.space_group_name_H-M   'P 1'
#
loop_
_entity.id
_entity.type
_entity.pdbx_description
1 polymer ?
#
loop_
_entity_poly.entity_id
_entity_poly.type
_entity_poly.pdbx_seq_one_letter_code
_entity_poly.pdbx_strand_id
1 'polypeptide(L)'
;MAATLPSKTIKVPLTGWSFSLNPGPFTLKEHVLITIFASSGAGGVYAVHIITSVKAFYHKDLHIIAAFLLSQTTQMMGYGWAGLFRKYLVESPYMWWPSNLVLVSVFR
;
A
#
# COMPACT_ATOMS: atom_id res chain seq x y z
N MET A 1 6.35 -18.36 -5.71
CA MET A 1 7.26 -17.48 -6.46
C MET A 1 8.60 -18.16 -6.79
N ALA A 2 9.30 -18.78 -5.83
CA ALA A 2 10.58 -19.45 -6.06
C ALA A 2 10.54 -20.64 -7.06
N ALA A 3 9.41 -21.35 -7.16
CA ALA A 3 9.25 -22.51 -8.03
C ALA A 3 8.86 -22.16 -9.48
N THR A 4 8.42 -20.93 -9.74
CA THR A 4 7.83 -20.51 -11.04
C THR A 4 8.67 -19.47 -11.77
N LEU A 5 9.59 -18.79 -11.08
CA LEU A 5 10.42 -17.76 -11.68
C LEU A 5 11.77 -18.35 -12.12
N PRO A 6 12.19 -18.14 -13.38
CA PRO A 6 13.46 -18.67 -13.88
C PRO A 6 14.62 -18.01 -13.13
N SER A 7 15.49 -18.82 -12.52
CA SER A 7 16.74 -18.39 -11.86
C SER A 7 17.80 -17.86 -12.84
N LYS A 8 17.42 -17.52 -14.06
CA LYS A 8 18.35 -16.97 -15.05
C LYS A 8 18.66 -15.53 -14.67
N THR A 9 19.93 -15.26 -14.37
CA THR A 9 20.45 -13.91 -14.20
C THR A 9 20.36 -13.17 -15.54
N ILE A 10 19.42 -12.24 -15.64
CA ILE A 10 19.26 -11.41 -16.84
C ILE A 10 20.31 -10.31 -16.78
N LYS A 11 21.24 -10.33 -17.74
CA LYS A 11 22.20 -9.25 -17.95
C LYS A 11 21.54 -8.22 -18.86
N VAL A 12 21.48 -6.97 -18.41
CA VAL A 12 20.94 -5.89 -19.23
C VAL A 12 21.98 -5.54 -20.30
N PRO A 13 21.67 -5.63 -21.61
CA PRO A 13 22.62 -5.23 -22.64
C PRO A 13 22.90 -3.72 -22.48
N LEU A 14 24.19 -3.33 -22.48
CA LEU A 14 24.75 -1.98 -22.25
C LEU A 14 24.96 -1.53 -20.79
N THR A 15 24.59 -2.30 -19.77
CA THR A 15 24.98 -2.00 -18.37
C THR A 15 25.62 -3.21 -17.71
N GLY A 16 26.59 -3.00 -16.82
CA GLY A 16 27.22 -4.08 -16.03
C GLY A 16 26.29 -4.71 -14.99
N TRP A 17 25.00 -4.41 -15.05
CA TRP A 17 23.99 -4.84 -14.09
C TRP A 17 23.38 -6.17 -14.51
N SER A 18 23.44 -7.11 -13.58
CA SER A 18 22.85 -8.43 -13.71
C SER A 18 21.91 -8.66 -12.53
N PHE A 19 20.64 -8.95 -12.79
CA PHE A 19 19.66 -9.24 -11.73
C PHE A 19 19.04 -10.62 -11.95
N SER A 20 18.76 -11.35 -10.86
CA SER A 20 18.04 -12.62 -10.89
C SER A 20 16.57 -12.36 -10.58
N LEU A 21 15.67 -12.97 -11.37
CA LEU A 21 14.22 -12.95 -11.11
C LEU A 21 13.80 -13.94 -10.02
N ASN A 22 14.70 -14.83 -9.58
CA ASN A 22 14.45 -15.76 -8.47
C ASN A 22 15.32 -15.36 -7.27
N PRO A 23 14.77 -14.59 -6.30
CA PRO A 23 15.50 -14.15 -5.12
C PRO A 23 15.64 -15.24 -4.04
N GLY A 24 14.98 -16.41 -4.18
CA GLY A 24 15.03 -17.50 -3.21
C GLY A 24 13.65 -17.92 -2.69
N PRO A 25 13.60 -18.82 -1.68
CA PRO A 25 12.34 -19.32 -1.11
C PRO A 25 11.48 -18.19 -0.54
N PHE A 26 10.18 -18.26 -0.78
CA PHE A 26 9.23 -17.22 -0.38
C PHE A 26 9.22 -17.08 1.14
N THR A 27 9.47 -15.86 1.63
CA THR A 27 9.60 -15.61 3.07
C THR A 27 8.32 -14.99 3.65
N LEU A 28 8.11 -15.17 4.95
CA LEU A 28 6.99 -14.56 5.66
C LEU A 28 7.00 -13.02 5.55
N LYS A 29 8.18 -12.41 5.48
CA LYS A 29 8.35 -10.96 5.25
C LYS A 29 7.79 -10.54 3.89
N GLU A 30 8.02 -11.32 2.85
CA GLU A 30 7.48 -11.06 1.51
C GLU A 30 5.96 -11.21 1.50
N HIS A 31 5.43 -12.21 2.21
CA HIS A 31 3.99 -12.39 2.36
C HIS A 31 3.32 -11.18 3.05
N VAL A 32 3.89 -10.73 4.18
CA VAL A 32 3.40 -9.53 4.89
C VAL A 32 3.44 -8.31 3.98
N LEU A 33 4.53 -8.09 3.25
CA LEU A 33 4.69 -6.96 2.33
C LEU A 33 3.62 -6.97 1.23
N ILE A 34 3.36 -8.12 0.62
CA ILE A 34 2.34 -8.28 -0.42
C ILE A 34 0.95 -8.00 0.13
N THR A 35 0.65 -8.49 1.33
CA THR A 35 -0.65 -8.25 1.97
C THR A 35 -0.85 -6.76 2.29
N ILE A 36 0.21 -6.04 2.70
CA ILE A 36 0.16 -4.58 2.89
C ILE A 36 -0.13 -3.88 1.57
N PHE A 37 0.58 -4.22 0.49
CA PHE A 37 0.35 -3.63 -0.82
C PHE A 37 -1.06 -3.92 -1.35
N ALA A 38 -1.50 -5.17 -1.27
CA ALA A 38 -2.85 -5.58 -1.67
C ALA A 38 -3.93 -4.86 -0.86
N SER A 39 -3.77 -4.75 0.46
CA SER A 39 -4.73 -4.06 1.33
C SER A 39 -4.78 -2.56 1.04
N SER A 40 -3.62 -1.94 0.78
CA SER A 40 -3.55 -0.51 0.46
C SER A 40 -4.19 -0.18 -0.91
N GLY A 41 -4.13 -1.11 -1.87
CA GLY A 41 -4.73 -0.95 -3.20
C GLY A 41 -6.20 -1.35 -3.29
N ALA A 42 -6.70 -2.19 -2.37
CA ALA A 42 -8.11 -2.59 -2.35
C ALA A 42 -9.05 -1.48 -1.85
N GLY A 43 -8.54 -0.56 -1.03
CA GLY A 43 -9.29 0.57 -0.51
C GLY A 43 -9.53 1.65 -1.55
N GLY A 44 -10.78 2.11 -1.70
CA GLY A 44 -11.11 3.26 -2.52
C GLY A 44 -10.50 4.55 -1.97
N VAL A 45 -10.03 5.42 -2.87
CA VAL A 45 -9.46 6.72 -2.50
C VAL A 45 -10.58 7.68 -2.08
N TYR A 46 -10.51 8.19 -0.84
CA TYR A 46 -11.57 9.03 -0.27
C TYR A 46 -11.84 10.30 -1.10
N ALA A 47 -10.80 10.94 -1.64
CA ALA A 47 -10.92 12.14 -2.46
C ALA A 47 -11.78 11.95 -3.72
N VAL A 48 -11.94 10.73 -4.22
CA VAL A 48 -12.79 10.44 -5.37
C VAL A 48 -14.25 10.77 -5.05
N HIS A 49 -14.70 10.53 -3.82
CA HIS A 49 -16.05 10.93 -3.41
C HIS A 49 -16.23 12.45 -3.42
N ILE A 50 -15.20 13.20 -3.00
CA ILE A 50 -15.21 14.67 -3.03
C ILE A 50 -15.30 15.18 -4.47
N ILE A 51 -14.43 14.67 -5.35
CA ILE A 51 -14.39 15.05 -6.77
C ILE A 51 -15.72 14.72 -7.45
N THR A 52 -16.26 13.54 -7.19
CA THR A 52 -17.55 13.10 -7.74
C THR A 52 -18.69 13.99 -7.25
N SER A 53 -18.68 14.40 -5.98
CA SER A 53 -19.69 15.29 -5.41
C SER A 53 -19.63 16.69 -6.04
N VAL A 54 -18.43 17.24 -6.25
CA VAL A 54 -18.26 18.53 -6.94
C VAL A 54 -18.76 18.46 -8.38
N LYS A 55 -18.45 17.39 -9.11
CA LYS A 55 -18.89 17.22 -10.49
C LYS A 55 -20.41 17.00 -10.59
N ALA A 56 -20.99 16.23 -9.67
CA ALA A 56 -22.40 15.88 -9.67
C ALA A 56 -23.32 17.02 -9.17
N PHE A 57 -22.95 17.72 -8.10
CA PHE A 57 -23.81 18.74 -7.48
C PHE A 57 -23.51 20.17 -7.93
N TYR A 58 -22.26 20.47 -8.30
CA TYR A 58 -21.85 21.83 -8.67
C TYR A 58 -21.55 22.00 -10.15
N HIS A 59 -21.65 20.92 -10.96
CA HIS A 59 -21.41 20.90 -12.40
C HIS A 59 -20.10 21.59 -12.83
N LYS A 60 -19.08 21.55 -11.96
CA LYS A 60 -17.76 22.13 -12.20
C LYS A 60 -16.75 21.03 -12.50
N ASP A 61 -16.00 21.23 -13.58
CA ASP A 61 -14.85 20.39 -13.88
C ASP A 61 -13.63 20.86 -13.08
N LEU A 62 -13.05 19.93 -12.33
CA LEU A 62 -11.80 20.14 -11.63
C LEU A 62 -10.63 19.80 -12.54
N HIS A 63 -9.59 20.63 -12.49
CA HIS A 63 -8.35 20.35 -13.19
C HIS A 63 -7.74 19.04 -12.68
N ILE A 64 -7.31 18.15 -13.58
CA ILE A 64 -6.82 16.80 -13.27
C ILE A 64 -5.67 16.85 -12.25
N ILE A 65 -4.76 17.81 -12.38
CA ILE A 65 -3.63 17.97 -11.46
C ILE A 65 -4.11 18.36 -10.05
N ALA A 66 -5.13 19.23 -9.94
CA ALA A 66 -5.67 19.63 -8.64
C ALA A 66 -6.39 18.46 -7.97
N ALA A 67 -7.15 17.67 -8.73
CA ALA A 67 -7.79 16.45 -8.27
C ALA A 67 -6.76 15.40 -7.80
N PHE A 68 -5.67 15.23 -8.54
CA PHE A 68 -4.57 14.33 -8.17
C PHE A 68 -3.84 14.78 -6.90
N LEU A 69 -3.50 16.07 -6.77
CA LEU A 69 -2.86 16.60 -5.56
C LEU A 69 -3.79 16.51 -4.34
N LEU A 70 -5.09 16.74 -4.51
CA LEU A 70 -6.08 16.56 -3.45
C LEU A 70 -6.16 15.10 -3.01
N SER A 71 -6.17 14.17 -3.97
CA SER A 71 -6.11 12.73 -3.71
C SER A 71 -4.85 12.34 -2.94
N GLN A 72 -3.68 12.84 -3.36
CA GLN A 72 -2.42 12.50 -2.70
C GLN A 72 -2.35 13.05 -1.27
N THR A 73 -2.74 14.31 -1.07
CA THR A 73 -2.67 14.96 0.26
C THR A 73 -3.61 14.33 1.27
N THR A 74 -4.83 13.94 0.86
CA THR A 74 -5.78 13.25 1.75
C THR A 74 -5.28 11.88 2.21
N GLN A 75 -4.68 11.10 1.31
CA GLN A 75 -4.07 9.81 1.67
C GLN A 75 -2.85 10.00 2.59
N MET A 76 -1.94 10.93 2.26
CA MET A 76 -0.74 11.18 3.08
C MET A 76 -1.07 11.73 4.46
N MET A 77 -2.11 12.58 4.57
CA MET A 77 -2.58 13.08 5.86
C MET A 77 -3.05 11.93 6.76
N GLY A 78 -3.84 10.98 6.23
CA GLY A 78 -4.30 9.81 6.98
C GLY A 78 -3.15 8.95 7.51
N TYR A 79 -2.16 8.66 6.67
CA TYR A 79 -0.96 7.94 7.11
C TYR A 79 -0.12 8.73 8.12
N GLY A 80 -0.05 10.07 7.98
CA GLY A 80 0.63 10.94 8.93
C GLY A 80 0.04 10.87 10.34
N TRP A 81 -1.30 10.93 10.44
CA TRP A 81 -2.00 10.74 11.72
C TRP A 81 -1.80 9.34 12.31
N ALA A 82 -1.86 8.31 11.48
CA ALA A 82 -1.60 6.94 11.93
C ALA A 82 -0.18 6.79 12.50
N GLY A 83 0.82 7.44 11.90
CA GLY A 83 2.19 7.47 12.41
C GLY A 83 2.33 8.20 13.74
N LEU A 84 1.73 9.39 13.86
CA LEU A 84 1.75 10.18 15.10
C LEU A 84 1.13 9.42 16.28
N PHE A 85 0.01 8.75 16.04
CA PHE A 85 -0.70 8.03 17.08
C PHE A 85 -0.23 6.59 17.30
N ARG A 86 0.74 6.09 16.52
CA ARG A 86 1.26 4.72 16.65
C ARG A 86 1.69 4.39 18.09
N LYS A 87 2.40 5.30 18.76
CA LYS A 87 2.87 5.11 20.13
C LYS A 87 1.72 4.90 21.13
N TYR A 88 0.59 5.58 20.92
CA TYR A 88 -0.54 5.52 21.83
C TYR A 88 -1.51 4.38 21.48
N LEU A 89 -1.78 4.17 20.19
CA LEU A 89 -2.81 3.24 19.72
C LEU A 89 -2.30 1.82 19.45
N VAL A 90 -0.99 1.64 19.28
CA VAL A 90 -0.39 0.34 18.90
C VAL A 90 0.57 -0.18 19.97
N GLU A 91 1.41 0.67 20.58
CA GLU A 91 2.37 0.23 21.60
C GLU A 91 1.75 0.08 23.00
N SER A 92 0.53 0.59 23.21
CA SER A 92 -0.19 0.45 24.48
C SER A 92 -0.82 -0.96 24.63
N PRO A 93 -0.51 -1.71 25.70
CA PRO A 93 -1.07 -3.06 25.93
C PRO A 93 -2.59 -3.10 26.11
N TYR A 94 -3.20 -1.97 26.47
CA TYR A 94 -4.64 -1.87 26.73
C TYR A 94 -5.46 -1.69 25.44
N MET A 95 -4.80 -1.36 24.32
CA MET A 95 -5.46 -1.20 23.03
C MET A 95 -5.18 -2.40 22.14
N TRP A 96 -6.20 -3.26 22.01
CA TRP A 96 -6.18 -4.37 21.08
C TRP A 96 -7.26 -4.17 20.01
N TRP A 97 -6.95 -4.60 18.78
CA TRP A 97 -7.80 -4.44 17.61
C TRP A 97 -8.29 -5.82 17.17
N PRO A 98 -9.50 -6.26 17.59
CA PRO A 98 -10.01 -7.61 17.36
C PRO A 98 -9.96 -8.04 15.89
N SER A 99 -10.27 -7.11 14.98
CA SER A 99 -10.25 -7.34 13.53
C SER A 99 -8.86 -7.73 13.00
N ASN A 100 -7.78 -7.25 13.64
CA ASN A 100 -6.41 -7.53 13.22
C ASN A 100 -5.88 -8.87 13.74
N LEU A 101 -6.51 -9.46 14.76
CA LEU A 101 -6.07 -10.75 15.33
C LEU A 101 -6.15 -11.90 14.32
N VAL A 102 -7.16 -11.87 13.45
CA VAL A 102 -7.31 -12.86 12.36
C VAL A 102 -6.16 -12.75 11.36
N LEU A 103 -5.68 -11.54 11.11
CA LEU A 103 -4.59 -11.30 10.16
C LEU A 103 -3.23 -11.71 10.76
N VAL A 104 -3.06 -11.56 12.08
CA VAL A 104 -1.87 -12.02 12.80
C VAL A 104 -1.76 -13.55 12.83
N SER A 105 -2.88 -14.29 12.90
CA SER A 105 -2.83 -15.75 12.88
C SER A 105 -2.40 -16.35 11.54
N VAL A 106 -2.59 -15.61 10.44
CA VAL A 106 -2.13 -15.97 9.09
C VAL A 106 -0.63 -15.73 8.90
N PHE A 107 -0.04 -14.80 9.66
CA PHE A 107 1.38 -14.45 9.60
C PHE A 107 2.24 -15.21 10.62
N ARG A 108 1.80 -16.38 11.06
CA ARG A 108 2.54 -17.25 11.99
C ARG A 108 3.36 -18.32 11.28
#